data_AF-A0A9Q4MI26-F1
#
_entry.id   AF-A0A9Q4MI26-F1
#
_cell.length_a   1.000
_cell.length_b   1.000
_cell.length_c   1.000
_cell.angle_alpha   90.00
_cell.angle_beta   90.00
_cell.angle_gamma   90.00
#
_symmetry.space_group_name_H-M   'P 1'
#
loop_
_entity.id
_entity.type
_entity.pdbx_description
1 polymer ?
#
loop_
_entity_poly.entity_id
_entity_poly.type
_entity_poly.pdbx_seq_one_letter_code
_entity_poly.pdbx_strand_id
1 'polypeptide(L)'
;AAVALVVPEIRRQQQRLLEARTDVGIVKACMGWTRATTSAQQAALRRAQERLDKLKAHLWPQATLEMLPVLVAAVVDELSTPQLCPCCHGRGERRVGALVKVCTACGGSGAVPASDRKRAAAIGRDESTYRTTWRSLYEWLL
;
A
#
# COMPACT_ATOMS: atom_id res chain seq x y z
N ALA A 1 -13.84 5.61 -15.03
CA ALA A 1 -12.84 4.53 -15.03
C ALA A 1 -12.21 4.32 -13.65
N ALA A 2 -11.42 5.26 -13.11
CA ALA A 2 -10.75 5.09 -11.80
C ALA A 2 -11.72 4.91 -10.60
N VAL A 3 -12.81 5.70 -10.55
CA VAL A 3 -13.83 5.61 -9.49
C VAL A 3 -14.42 4.19 -9.36
N ALA A 4 -14.60 3.48 -10.49
CA ALA A 4 -15.18 2.14 -10.49
C ALA A 4 -14.26 1.07 -9.88
N LEU A 5 -12.93 1.32 -9.85
CA LEU A 5 -11.95 0.43 -9.21
C LEU A 5 -11.70 0.83 -7.75
N VAL A 6 -11.66 2.13 -7.47
CA VAL A 6 -11.32 2.69 -6.17
C VAL A 6 -12.45 2.51 -5.14
N VAL A 7 -13.70 2.71 -5.55
CA VAL A 7 -14.85 2.60 -4.63
C VAL A 7 -15.01 1.19 -4.04
N PRO A 8 -14.96 0.09 -4.84
CA PRO A 8 -15.01 -1.25 -4.28
C PRO A 8 -13.88 -1.55 -3.30
N GLU A 9 -12.66 -1.05 -3.55
CA GLU A 9 -11.53 -1.29 -2.67
C GLU A 9 -11.65 -0.51 -1.36
N ILE A 10 -12.07 0.76 -1.40
CA ILE A 10 -12.37 1.54 -0.18
C ILE A 10 -13.43 0.82 0.65
N ARG A 11 -14.51 0.33 0.02
CA ARG A 11 -15.55 -0.44 0.72
C ARG A 11 -14.99 -1.72 1.33
N ARG A 12 -14.14 -2.46 0.60
CA ARG A 12 -13.47 -3.67 1.10
C ARG A 12 -12.63 -3.37 2.35
N GLN A 13 -11.85 -2.29 2.33
CA GLN A 13 -11.03 -1.88 3.47
C GLN A 13 -11.87 -1.46 4.68
N GLN A 14 -12.93 -0.68 4.45
CA GLN A 14 -13.87 -0.27 5.51
C GLN A 14 -14.59 -1.47 6.13
N GLN A 15 -15.03 -2.42 5.31
CA GLN A 15 -15.68 -3.65 5.78
C GLN A 15 -14.74 -4.49 6.65
N ARG A 16 -13.50 -4.72 6.19
CA ARG A 16 -12.48 -5.43 6.98
C ARG A 16 -12.19 -4.76 8.32
N LEU A 17 -12.15 -3.43 8.34
CA LEU A 17 -11.97 -2.65 9.55
C LEU A 17 -13.16 -2.81 10.51
N LEU A 18 -14.38 -2.75 9.99
CA LEU A 18 -15.59 -2.93 10.78
C LEU A 18 -15.62 -4.32 11.41
N GLU A 19 -15.36 -5.37 10.63
CA GLU A 19 -15.29 -6.76 11.10
C GLU A 19 -14.25 -6.93 12.22
N ALA A 20 -13.04 -6.41 12.04
CA ALA A 20 -12.00 -6.51 13.07
C ALA A 20 -12.35 -5.73 14.37
N ARG A 21 -13.03 -4.58 14.25
CA ARG A 21 -13.55 -3.86 15.43
C ARG A 21 -14.63 -4.67 16.14
N THR A 22 -15.53 -5.29 15.38
CA THR A 22 -16.58 -6.17 15.91
C THR A 22 -15.97 -7.37 16.64
N ASP A 23 -14.95 -8.03 16.09
CA ASP A 23 -14.26 -9.14 16.74
C ASP A 23 -13.71 -8.75 18.13
N VAL A 24 -13.01 -7.61 18.20
CA VAL A 24 -12.49 -7.08 19.47
C VAL A 24 -13.63 -6.79 20.46
N GLY A 25 -14.72 -6.19 19.98
CA GLY A 25 -15.92 -5.92 20.78
C GLY A 25 -16.56 -7.18 21.34
N ILE A 26 -16.76 -8.21 20.51
CA ILE A 26 -17.32 -9.51 20.90
C ILE A 26 -16.43 -10.18 21.95
N VAL A 27 -15.11 -10.23 21.73
CA VAL A 27 -14.20 -10.84 22.71
C VAL A 27 -14.27 -10.12 24.05
N LYS A 28 -14.28 -8.78 24.07
CA LYS A 28 -14.44 -7.99 25.29
C LYS A 28 -15.78 -8.24 25.98
N ALA A 29 -16.87 -8.31 25.23
CA ALA A 29 -18.20 -8.60 25.77
C ALA A 29 -18.25 -10.00 26.41
N CYS A 30 -17.75 -11.03 25.72
CA CYS A 30 -17.67 -12.39 26.24
C CYS A 30 -16.83 -12.48 27.52
N MET A 31 -15.74 -11.72 27.62
CA MET A 31 -14.94 -11.64 28.85
C MET A 31 -15.74 -11.04 30.02
N GLY A 32 -16.60 -10.05 29.75
CA GLY A 32 -17.47 -9.44 30.76
C GLY A 32 -18.57 -10.36 31.30
N TRP A 33 -18.96 -11.40 30.55
CA TRP A 33 -19.95 -12.39 31.00
C TRP A 33 -19.35 -13.50 31.88
N THR A 34 -18.02 -13.65 31.89
CA THR A 34 -17.35 -14.65 32.71
C THR A 34 -16.95 -14.09 34.07
N ARG A 35 -17.13 -14.88 35.14
CA ARG A 35 -16.81 -14.48 36.52
C ARG A 35 -15.30 -14.24 36.74
N ALA A 36 -14.45 -14.91 35.96
CA ALA A 36 -13.01 -14.73 35.96
C ALA A 36 -12.46 -14.83 34.53
N THR A 37 -11.59 -13.90 34.17
CA THR A 37 -10.93 -13.87 32.86
C THR A 37 -9.86 -14.95 32.78
N THR A 38 -9.95 -15.81 31.77
CA THR A 38 -8.98 -16.88 31.52
C THR A 38 -7.79 -16.40 30.67
N SER A 39 -6.66 -17.10 30.76
CA SER A 39 -5.49 -16.86 29.89
C SER A 39 -5.80 -17.03 28.41
N ALA A 40 -6.70 -17.96 28.06
CA ALA A 40 -7.18 -18.17 26.70
C ALA A 40 -7.95 -16.95 26.17
N GLN A 41 -8.83 -16.36 26.98
CA GLN A 41 -9.55 -15.13 26.63
C GLN A 41 -8.59 -13.93 26.46
N GLN A 42 -7.59 -13.79 27.34
CA GLN A 42 -6.57 -12.74 27.18
C GLN A 42 -5.75 -12.91 25.90
N ALA A 43 -5.39 -14.16 25.56
CA ALA A 43 -4.70 -14.45 24.30
C ALA A 43 -5.59 -14.14 23.08
N ALA A 44 -6.88 -14.47 23.12
CA ALA A 44 -7.84 -14.14 22.07
C ALA A 44 -7.97 -12.61 21.88
N LEU A 45 -8.07 -11.85 22.99
CA LEU A 45 -8.14 -10.39 22.94
C LEU A 45 -6.88 -9.79 22.30
N ARG A 46 -5.69 -10.25 22.70
CA ARG A 46 -4.42 -9.78 22.10
C ARG A 46 -4.38 -10.02 20.60
N ARG A 47 -4.72 -11.24 20.14
CA ARG A 47 -4.75 -11.56 18.70
C ARG A 47 -5.75 -10.69 17.93
N ALA A 48 -6.94 -10.47 18.48
CA ALA A 48 -7.95 -9.61 17.86
C ALA A 48 -7.47 -8.15 17.77
N GLN A 49 -6.83 -7.64 18.81
CA GLN A 49 -6.26 -6.30 18.85
C GLN A 49 -5.11 -6.13 17.86
N GLU A 50 -4.17 -7.07 17.83
CA GLU A 50 -3.06 -7.10 16.87
C GLU A 50 -3.57 -7.14 15.41
N ARG A 51 -4.62 -7.92 15.14
CA ARG A 51 -5.26 -7.95 13.81
C ARG A 51 -5.84 -6.58 13.45
N LEU A 52 -6.55 -5.94 14.38
CA LEU A 52 -7.12 -4.61 14.17
C LEU A 52 -6.02 -3.56 13.91
N ASP A 53 -4.94 -3.58 14.67
CA ASP A 53 -3.86 -2.60 14.52
C ASP A 53 -3.07 -2.82 13.22
N LYS A 54 -2.84 -4.07 12.83
CA LYS A 54 -2.31 -4.40 11.49
C LYS A 54 -3.21 -3.86 10.39
N LEU A 55 -4.53 -4.05 10.48
CA LEU A 55 -5.46 -3.54 9.46
C LEU A 55 -5.44 -2.02 9.39
N LYS A 56 -5.46 -1.33 10.54
CA LYS A 56 -5.38 0.14 10.61
C LYS A 56 -4.13 0.69 9.91
N ALA A 57 -2.98 0.02 10.06
CA ALA A 57 -1.73 0.45 9.44
C ALA A 57 -1.74 0.37 7.90
N HIS A 58 -2.64 -0.42 7.31
CA HIS A 58 -2.75 -0.61 5.87
C HIS A 58 -3.97 0.12 5.26
N LEU A 59 -4.74 0.84 6.08
CA LEU A 59 -5.86 1.62 5.58
C LEU A 59 -5.36 2.77 4.73
N TRP A 60 -6.10 3.03 3.66
CA TRP A 60 -5.88 4.24 2.90
C TRP A 60 -6.23 5.49 3.73
N PRO A 61 -5.55 6.62 3.47
CA PRO A 61 -5.82 7.87 4.19
C PRO A 61 -7.27 8.33 4.06
N GLN A 62 -7.81 9.01 5.07
CA GLN A 62 -9.18 9.52 5.01
C GLN A 62 -9.38 10.49 3.82
N ALA A 63 -8.35 11.29 3.52
CA ALA A 63 -8.34 12.21 2.38
C ALA A 63 -8.15 11.53 1.01
N THR A 64 -8.25 10.19 0.91
CA THR A 64 -8.03 9.47 -0.36
C THR A 64 -8.96 9.95 -1.47
N LEU A 65 -10.24 10.15 -1.18
CA LEU A 65 -11.22 10.57 -2.20
C LEU A 65 -10.91 11.97 -2.73
N GLU A 66 -10.53 12.89 -1.85
CA GLU A 66 -10.15 14.26 -2.19
C GLU A 66 -8.85 14.29 -3.00
N MET A 67 -7.88 13.45 -2.64
CA MET A 67 -6.58 13.36 -3.32
C MET A 67 -6.62 12.49 -4.58
N LEU A 68 -7.71 11.80 -4.87
CA LEU A 68 -7.77 10.81 -5.94
C LEU A 68 -7.42 11.40 -7.32
N PRO A 69 -7.91 12.59 -7.74
CA PRO A 69 -7.51 13.16 -9.03
C PRO A 69 -6.01 13.42 -9.13
N VAL A 70 -5.39 13.92 -8.06
CA VAL A 70 -3.95 14.19 -7.99
C VAL A 70 -3.14 12.89 -8.03
N LEU A 71 -3.55 11.89 -7.26
CA LEU A 71 -2.92 10.56 -7.25
C LEU A 71 -2.97 9.91 -8.64
N VAL A 72 -4.14 9.87 -9.26
CA VAL A 72 -4.31 9.28 -10.60
C VAL A 72 -3.48 10.03 -11.63
N ALA A 73 -3.46 11.36 -11.61
CA ALA A 73 -2.64 12.15 -12.51
C ALA A 73 -1.14 11.85 -12.34
N ALA A 74 -0.65 11.79 -11.10
CA ALA A 74 0.75 11.47 -10.80
C ALA A 74 1.15 10.05 -11.26
N VAL A 75 0.28 9.06 -11.05
CA VAL A 75 0.52 7.69 -11.49
C VAL A 75 0.53 7.59 -13.02
N VAL A 76 -0.43 8.21 -13.70
CA VAL A 76 -0.48 8.23 -15.16
C VAL A 76 0.75 8.92 -15.74
N ASP A 77 1.22 10.01 -15.13
CA ASP A 77 2.46 10.69 -15.53
C ASP A 77 3.68 9.78 -15.34
N GLU A 78 3.79 9.07 -14.21
CA GLU A 78 4.88 8.12 -13.96
C GLU A 78 4.90 6.96 -14.97
N LEU A 79 3.72 6.43 -15.32
CA LEU A 79 3.58 5.36 -16.32
C LEU A 79 3.89 5.85 -17.73
N SER A 80 3.54 7.10 -18.05
CA SER A 80 3.77 7.69 -19.37
C SER A 80 5.21 8.17 -19.56
N THR A 81 5.93 8.44 -18.47
CA THR A 81 7.33 8.93 -18.48
C THR A 81 8.26 8.02 -17.68
N PRO A 82 8.43 6.75 -18.11
CA PRO A 82 9.22 5.77 -17.37
C PRO A 82 10.67 6.24 -17.22
N GLN A 83 11.20 6.12 -15.99
CA GLN A 83 12.61 6.40 -15.75
C GLN A 83 13.45 5.26 -16.31
N LEU A 84 14.07 5.48 -17.46
CA LEU A 84 14.90 4.47 -18.11
C LEU A 84 16.03 4.05 -17.17
N CYS A 85 16.26 2.74 -17.11
CA CYS A 85 17.34 2.18 -16.31
C CYS A 85 18.67 2.79 -16.75
N PRO A 86 19.47 3.37 -15.84
CA PRO A 86 20.74 4.03 -16.22
C PRO A 86 21.79 3.03 -16.73
N CYS A 87 21.63 1.73 -16.46
CA CYS A 87 22.58 0.70 -16.88
C CYS A 87 22.31 0.13 -18.28
N CYS A 88 21.03 0.02 -18.68
CA CYS A 88 20.66 -0.51 -20.00
C CYS A 88 19.98 0.52 -20.91
N HIS A 89 19.73 1.73 -20.41
CA HIS A 89 19.08 2.83 -21.11
C HIS A 89 17.76 2.43 -21.77
N GLY A 90 16.88 1.75 -21.01
CA GLY A 90 15.58 1.31 -21.54
C GLY A 90 15.55 -0.08 -22.16
N ARG A 91 16.71 -0.66 -22.50
CA ARG A 91 16.74 -1.89 -23.31
C ARG A 91 16.30 -3.15 -22.57
N GLY A 92 16.29 -3.16 -21.23
CA GLY A 92 16.06 -4.37 -20.43
C GLY A 92 17.21 -5.39 -20.48
N GLU A 93 18.14 -5.27 -21.43
CA GLU A 93 19.26 -6.19 -21.63
C GLU A 93 20.61 -5.47 -21.80
N ARG A 94 21.70 -6.21 -21.59
CA ARG A 94 23.08 -5.74 -21.78
C ARG A 94 23.91 -6.78 -22.53
N ARG A 95 24.79 -6.32 -23.41
CA ARG A 95 25.81 -7.16 -24.03
C ARG A 95 26.99 -7.35 -23.09
N VAL A 96 27.42 -8.59 -22.90
CA VAL A 96 28.62 -8.98 -22.15
C VAL A 96 29.43 -9.90 -23.07
N GLY A 97 30.43 -9.33 -23.74
CA GLY A 97 31.11 -9.99 -24.85
C GLY A 97 30.14 -10.26 -26.01
N ALA A 98 30.06 -11.52 -26.45
CA ALA A 98 29.13 -11.95 -27.50
C ALA A 98 27.72 -12.30 -27.00
N LEU A 99 27.49 -12.32 -25.68
CA LEU A 99 26.21 -12.74 -25.10
C LEU A 99 25.33 -11.54 -24.75
N VAL A 100 24.03 -11.65 -25.02
CA VAL A 100 23.00 -10.74 -24.50
C VAL A 100 22.47 -11.33 -23.19
N LYS A 101 22.50 -10.53 -22.11
CA LYS A 101 22.02 -10.93 -20.79
C LYS A 101 20.97 -9.93 -20.30
N VAL A 102 20.02 -10.42 -19.52
CA VAL A 102 19.05 -9.57 -18.81
C VAL A 102 19.79 -8.56 -17.93
N CYS A 103 19.37 -7.30 -17.98
CA CYS A 103 19.95 -6.27 -17.15
C CYS A 103 19.54 -6.51 -15.69
N THR A 104 20.51 -6.90 -14.86
CA THR A 104 20.29 -7.18 -13.43
C THR A 104 19.85 -5.95 -12.63
N ALA A 105 20.23 -4.74 -13.06
CA ALA A 105 19.88 -3.50 -12.37
C ALA A 105 18.38 -3.16 -12.44
N CYS A 106 17.69 -3.54 -13.53
CA CYS A 106 16.24 -3.33 -13.69
C CYS A 106 15.44 -4.64 -13.77
N GLY A 107 16.09 -5.79 -13.59
CA GLY A 107 15.47 -7.10 -13.73
C GLY A 107 14.86 -7.38 -15.10
N GLY A 108 15.30 -6.70 -16.16
CA GLY A 108 14.76 -6.85 -17.51
C GLY A 108 13.67 -5.86 -17.92
N SER A 109 13.15 -5.06 -16.98
CA SER A 109 12.04 -4.11 -17.28
C SER A 109 12.46 -2.93 -18.16
N GLY A 110 13.75 -2.60 -18.20
CA GLY A 110 14.26 -1.43 -18.92
C GLY A 110 14.02 -0.09 -18.19
N ALA A 111 13.18 -0.07 -17.15
CA ALA A 111 12.89 1.11 -16.34
C ALA A 111 13.23 0.87 -14.86
N VAL A 112 13.28 1.94 -14.08
CA VAL A 112 13.36 1.90 -12.62
C VAL A 112 12.18 2.66 -12.02
N PRO A 113 11.65 2.23 -10.86
CA PRO A 113 10.59 2.97 -10.18
C PRO A 113 11.01 4.41 -9.87
N ALA A 114 10.06 5.34 -9.90
CA ALA A 114 10.34 6.68 -9.39
C ALA A 114 10.69 6.62 -7.90
N SER A 115 11.60 7.50 -7.45
CA SER A 115 11.94 7.58 -6.03
C SER A 115 10.75 8.06 -5.20
N ASP A 116 10.69 7.62 -3.94
CA ASP A 116 9.66 8.06 -2.98
C ASP A 116 9.59 9.60 -2.89
N ARG A 117 10.74 10.28 -2.92
CA ARG A 117 10.80 11.75 -2.96
C ARG A 117 10.10 12.34 -4.19
N LYS A 118 10.30 11.77 -5.38
CA LYS A 118 9.66 12.26 -6.61
C LYS A 118 8.15 12.02 -6.56
N ARG A 119 7.73 10.82 -6.13
CA ARG A 119 6.31 10.48 -5.95
C ARG A 119 5.63 11.38 -4.93
N ALA A 120 6.28 11.63 -3.79
CA ALA A 120 5.79 12.55 -2.77
C ALA A 120 5.57 13.97 -3.32
N ALA A 121 6.56 14.50 -4.06
CA ALA A 121 6.47 15.80 -4.70
C ALA A 121 5.31 15.87 -5.71
N ALA A 122 5.11 14.82 -6.51
CA ALA A 122 4.03 14.74 -7.49
C ALA A 122 2.62 14.85 -6.88
N ILE A 123 2.47 14.46 -5.61
CA ILE A 123 1.19 14.55 -4.88
C ILE A 123 1.17 15.68 -3.84
N GLY A 124 2.18 16.56 -3.84
CA GLY A 124 2.27 17.71 -2.93
C GLY A 124 2.48 17.34 -1.46
N ARG A 125 3.21 16.25 -1.18
CA ARG A 125 3.51 15.77 0.18
C ARG A 125 5.03 15.71 0.42
N ASP A 126 5.42 15.76 1.68
CA ASP A 126 6.79 15.44 2.06
C ASP A 126 7.05 13.93 1.96
N GLU A 127 8.31 13.54 1.79
CA GLU A 127 8.70 12.14 1.59
C GLU A 127 8.35 11.25 2.80
N SER A 128 8.41 11.79 4.02
CA SER A 128 8.13 11.01 5.24
C SER A 128 6.65 10.68 5.36
N THR A 129 5.78 11.66 5.09
CA THR A 129 4.32 11.47 5.02
C THR A 129 3.97 10.56 3.86
N TYR A 130 4.61 10.71 2.70
CA TYR A 130 4.40 9.81 1.57
C TYR A 130 4.69 8.35 1.99
N ARG A 131 5.88 8.07 2.55
CA ARG A 131 6.29 6.72 2.93
C ARG A 131 5.36 6.05 3.93
N THR A 132 4.90 6.80 4.93
CA THR A 132 4.09 6.26 6.03
C THR A 132 2.61 6.16 5.68
N THR A 133 2.10 7.06 4.85
CA THR A 133 0.65 7.29 4.69
C THR A 133 0.15 7.03 3.27
N TRP A 134 0.93 7.41 2.25
CA TRP A 134 0.45 7.40 0.85
C TRP A 134 1.04 6.30 -0.01
N ARG A 135 2.20 5.75 0.36
CA ARG A 135 2.95 4.80 -0.45
C ARG A 135 2.14 3.57 -0.82
N SER A 136 1.44 2.96 0.14
CA SER A 136 0.63 1.76 -0.10
C SER A 136 -0.49 1.99 -1.10
N LEU A 137 -1.17 3.14 -1.03
CA LEU A 137 -2.21 3.54 -1.98
C LEU A 137 -1.61 3.87 -3.36
N TYR A 138 -0.52 4.63 -3.40
CA TYR A 138 0.13 5.02 -4.65
C TYR A 138 0.63 3.79 -5.42
N GLU A 139 1.30 2.85 -4.73
CA GLU A 139 1.77 1.58 -5.30
C GLU A 139 0.64 0.65 -5.72
N TRP A 140 -0.55 0.74 -5.10
CA TRP A 140 -1.73 -0.01 -5.54
C TRP A 140 -2.33 0.53 -6.84
N LEU A 141 -2.18 1.84 -7.10
CA LEU A 141 -2.68 2.49 -8.31
C LEU A 141 -1.76 2.33 -9.53
N LEU A 142 -0.46 2.09 -9.30
CA LEU A 142 0.56 1.81 -10.33
C LEU A 142 0.36 0.42 -10.96
#